data_AF-A0A7C4ARM2-F1
#
_entry.id   AF-A0A7C4ARM2-F1
#
_cell.length_a   1.000
_cell.length_b   1.000
_cell.length_c   1.000
_cell.angle_alpha   90.00
_cell.angle_beta   90.00
_cell.angle_gamma   90.00
#
_symmetry.space_group_name_H-M   'P 1'
#
loop_
_entity.id
_entity.type
_entity.pdbx_description
1 polymer ?
#
loop_
_entity_poly.entity_id
_entity_poly.type
_entity_poly.pdbx_seq_one_letter_code
_entity_poly.pdbx_strand_id
1 'polypeptide(L)'
;MGNFAAMVCILVLALIHTVCAYELVDVVSGVIDSPQFKGKDPLTSLRLAVELLHDKQLKGSDLSFVLLDWADQYLREPSDPLERLKRWTQLISDDKLSQLKLPRDFLNRTLLAEYLVAKTPYLKSSPLKRLEIISGLEDSKLVEESVALSYARLYGGAVLFGSKGDAIPGPLEALHTLKKLEDSRLIGWHYRMPVETVLAAEALALDKNYQAASPLERLSRLRDWEKKGLISLQSKRELERLPAWRLLVSDPSFLRADARKKRERLGKLEADGLISSSTFSELKSVFRPAPLAPSIRAKPSPLPKQIPATGK
;
A
#
# COMPACT_ATOMS: atom_id res chain seq x y z
N MET A 1 24.19 -34.01 -48.64
CA MET A 1 22.93 -34.15 -47.88
C MET A 1 22.97 -33.61 -46.44
N GLY A 2 24.13 -33.22 -45.87
CA GLY A 2 24.22 -32.75 -44.48
C GLY A 2 23.60 -31.37 -44.17
N ASN A 3 23.56 -30.46 -45.14
CA ASN A 3 23.12 -29.07 -44.89
C ASN A 3 21.59 -28.91 -44.73
N PHE A 4 20.80 -29.83 -45.30
CA PHE A 4 19.34 -29.75 -45.22
C PHE A 4 18.84 -30.17 -43.84
N ALA A 5 19.41 -31.24 -43.25
CA ALA A 5 19.08 -31.69 -41.91
C ALA A 5 19.46 -30.65 -40.84
N ALA A 6 20.64 -30.02 -40.98
CA ALA A 6 21.08 -28.96 -40.07
C ALA A 6 20.15 -27.72 -40.12
N MET A 7 19.72 -27.32 -41.32
CA MET A 7 18.82 -26.19 -41.49
C MET A 7 17.41 -26.47 -40.94
N VAL A 8 16.90 -27.70 -41.10
CA VAL A 8 15.62 -28.14 -40.51
C VAL A 8 15.70 -28.19 -38.99
N CYS A 9 16.80 -28.66 -38.40
CA CYS A 9 17.00 -28.63 -36.95
C CYS A 9 17.08 -27.20 -36.40
N ILE A 10 17.73 -26.27 -37.09
CA ILE A 10 17.77 -24.86 -36.68
C ILE A 10 16.40 -24.22 -36.79
N LEU A 11 15.62 -24.52 -37.84
CA LEU A 11 14.26 -24.03 -38.00
C LEU A 11 13.32 -24.59 -36.94
N VAL A 12 13.45 -25.87 -36.58
CA VAL A 12 12.67 -26.51 -35.50
C VAL A 12 13.06 -25.94 -34.13
N LEU A 13 14.34 -25.72 -33.86
CA LEU A 13 14.80 -25.06 -32.63
C LEU A 13 14.35 -23.60 -32.57
N ALA A 14 14.36 -22.87 -33.69
CA ALA A 14 13.83 -21.52 -33.79
C ALA A 14 12.31 -21.47 -33.62
N LEU A 15 11.56 -22.44 -34.18
CA LEU A 15 10.12 -22.60 -33.99
C LEU A 15 9.76 -23.01 -32.54
N ILE A 16 10.56 -23.86 -31.91
CA ILE A 16 10.38 -24.21 -30.49
C ILE A 16 10.73 -22.99 -29.62
N HIS A 17 11.73 -22.18 -29.97
CA HIS A 17 12.00 -20.93 -29.26
C HIS A 17 10.94 -19.85 -29.48
N THR A 18 10.33 -19.75 -30.66
CA THR A 18 9.22 -18.80 -30.89
C THR A 18 7.89 -19.29 -30.31
N VAL A 19 7.66 -20.60 -30.22
CA VAL A 19 6.45 -21.19 -29.60
C VAL A 19 6.57 -21.27 -28.07
N CYS A 20 7.78 -21.36 -27.51
CA CYS A 20 8.03 -21.28 -26.07
C CYS A 20 8.42 -19.88 -25.56
N ALA A 21 8.41 -18.86 -26.41
CA ALA A 21 8.39 -17.47 -25.98
C ALA A 21 6.99 -17.13 -25.46
N TYR A 22 6.57 -17.79 -24.37
CA TYR A 22 5.58 -17.19 -23.49
C TYR A 22 6.18 -15.87 -23.05
N GLU A 23 5.58 -14.74 -23.45
CA GLU A 23 5.91 -13.46 -22.86
C GLU A 23 5.70 -13.62 -21.35
N LEU A 24 6.81 -13.77 -20.62
CA LEU A 24 6.82 -13.80 -19.17
C LEU A 24 6.52 -12.38 -18.71
N VAL A 25 5.25 -12.02 -18.70
CA VAL A 25 4.77 -10.79 -18.09
C VAL A 25 4.82 -11.02 -16.58
N ASP A 26 5.40 -10.07 -15.84
CA ASP A 26 5.34 -10.14 -14.39
C ASP A 26 3.90 -9.95 -13.90
N VAL A 27 3.62 -10.53 -12.74
CA VAL A 27 2.25 -10.62 -12.18
C VAL A 27 1.56 -9.25 -12.13
N VAL A 28 2.30 -8.20 -11.79
CA VAL A 28 1.77 -6.83 -11.70
C VAL A 28 1.31 -6.30 -13.05
N SER A 29 2.19 -6.33 -14.05
CA SER A 29 1.84 -5.88 -15.39
C SER A 29 0.67 -6.71 -15.95
N GLY A 30 0.67 -8.02 -15.71
CA GLY A 30 -0.44 -8.89 -16.10
C GLY A 30 -1.78 -8.51 -15.46
N VAL A 31 -1.79 -8.02 -14.22
CA VAL A 31 -3.00 -7.60 -13.50
C VAL A 31 -3.45 -6.20 -13.95
N ILE A 32 -2.54 -5.22 -13.92
CA ILE A 32 -2.83 -3.81 -14.25
C ILE A 32 -3.30 -3.68 -15.70
N ASP A 33 -2.65 -4.38 -16.62
CA ASP A 33 -2.98 -4.30 -18.05
C ASP A 33 -4.10 -5.27 -18.47
N SER A 34 -4.58 -6.12 -17.54
CA SER A 34 -5.64 -7.08 -17.88
C SER A 34 -6.94 -6.36 -18.28
N PRO A 35 -7.69 -6.89 -19.27
CA PRO A 35 -9.02 -6.38 -19.60
C PRO A 35 -10.01 -6.43 -18.43
N GLN A 36 -9.74 -7.29 -17.43
CA GLN A 36 -10.59 -7.46 -16.27
C GLN A 36 -10.50 -6.30 -15.28
N PHE A 37 -9.33 -5.64 -15.16
CA PHE A 37 -9.11 -4.52 -14.24
C PHE A 37 -9.06 -3.17 -14.97
N LYS A 38 -8.62 -3.16 -16.24
CA LYS A 38 -8.42 -1.93 -17.00
C LYS A 38 -9.70 -1.09 -17.10
N GLY A 39 -9.61 0.17 -16.67
CA GLY A 39 -10.69 1.16 -16.76
C GLY A 39 -11.79 0.99 -15.71
N LYS A 40 -11.68 0.04 -14.78
CA LYS A 40 -12.60 -0.08 -13.65
C LYS A 40 -12.22 0.90 -12.54
N ASP A 41 -13.23 1.33 -11.77
CA ASP A 41 -12.98 2.11 -10.57
C ASP A 41 -12.26 1.27 -9.50
N PRO A 42 -11.57 1.91 -8.54
CA PRO A 42 -10.79 1.19 -7.54
C PRO A 42 -11.61 0.25 -6.64
N LEU A 43 -12.84 0.60 -6.28
CA LEU A 43 -13.68 -0.26 -5.42
C LEU A 43 -14.11 -1.52 -6.16
N THR A 44 -14.53 -1.40 -7.42
CA THR A 44 -14.85 -2.55 -8.26
C THR A 44 -13.62 -3.44 -8.48
N SER A 45 -12.43 -2.83 -8.64
CA SER A 45 -11.17 -3.57 -8.76
C SER A 45 -10.83 -4.34 -7.47
N LEU A 46 -11.03 -3.75 -6.30
CA LEU A 46 -10.85 -4.44 -5.02
C LEU A 46 -11.80 -5.64 -4.88
N ARG A 47 -13.08 -5.48 -5.22
CA ARG A 47 -14.07 -6.57 -5.17
C ARG A 47 -13.72 -7.71 -6.12
N LEU A 48 -13.32 -7.39 -7.36
CA LEU A 48 -12.89 -8.40 -8.33
C LEU A 48 -11.64 -9.14 -7.85
N ALA A 49 -10.69 -8.43 -7.22
CA ALA A 49 -9.51 -9.06 -6.67
C ALA A 49 -9.85 -10.09 -5.57
N VAL A 50 -10.87 -9.83 -4.74
CA VAL A 50 -11.37 -10.83 -3.77
C VAL A 50 -11.83 -12.08 -4.49
N GLU A 51 -12.65 -11.96 -5.53
CA GLU A 51 -13.17 -13.10 -6.29
C GLU A 51 -12.02 -13.94 -6.87
N LEU A 52 -11.02 -13.30 -7.48
CA LEU A 52 -9.86 -13.98 -8.05
C LEU A 52 -8.95 -14.62 -7.00
N LEU A 53 -8.86 -14.03 -5.79
CA LEU A 53 -8.13 -14.61 -4.67
C LEU A 53 -8.86 -15.85 -4.10
N HIS A 54 -10.18 -15.76 -3.96
CA HIS A 54 -11.03 -16.87 -3.52
C HIS A 54 -10.94 -18.05 -4.48
N ASP A 55 -10.98 -17.77 -5.79
CA ASP A 55 -10.87 -18.76 -6.85
C ASP A 55 -9.43 -19.27 -7.07
N LYS A 56 -8.48 -18.85 -6.23
CA LYS A 56 -7.05 -19.21 -6.27
C LYS A 56 -6.38 -18.88 -7.60
N GLN A 57 -6.95 -17.96 -8.37
CA GLN A 57 -6.36 -17.47 -9.62
C GLN A 57 -5.21 -16.49 -9.36
N LEU A 58 -5.22 -15.84 -8.19
CA LEU A 58 -4.16 -14.94 -7.73
C LEU A 58 -3.72 -15.31 -6.31
N LYS A 59 -2.48 -14.95 -5.95
CA LYS A 59 -1.97 -15.07 -4.57
C LYS A 59 -1.99 -13.70 -3.91
N GLY A 60 -2.49 -13.62 -2.68
CA GLY A 60 -2.61 -12.35 -1.94
C GLY A 60 -1.27 -11.62 -1.74
N SER A 61 -0.17 -12.36 -1.59
CA SER A 61 1.18 -11.77 -1.51
C SER A 61 1.56 -10.97 -2.74
N ASP A 62 1.11 -11.43 -3.91
CA ASP A 62 1.51 -10.91 -5.21
C ASP A 62 0.78 -9.59 -5.53
N LEU A 63 -0.31 -9.30 -4.83
CA LEU A 63 -1.16 -8.12 -5.03
C LEU A 63 -1.05 -7.09 -3.91
N SER A 64 -0.21 -7.32 -2.89
CA SER A 64 -0.18 -6.51 -1.67
C SER A 64 -0.07 -5.00 -1.94
N PHE A 65 0.80 -4.58 -2.86
CA PHE A 65 0.93 -3.16 -3.25
C PHE A 65 -0.17 -2.66 -4.19
N VAL A 66 -0.67 -3.52 -5.09
CA VAL A 66 -1.79 -3.17 -5.99
C VAL A 66 -3.05 -2.89 -5.17
N LEU A 67 -3.38 -3.78 -4.23
CA LEU A 67 -4.52 -3.65 -3.33
C LEU A 67 -4.39 -2.42 -2.44
N LEU A 68 -3.19 -2.16 -1.92
CA LEU A 68 -2.92 -0.97 -1.12
C LEU A 68 -3.15 0.32 -1.93
N ASP A 69 -2.69 0.37 -3.17
CA ASP A 69 -2.86 1.55 -4.02
C ASP A 69 -4.32 1.76 -4.44
N TRP A 70 -5.05 0.71 -4.82
CA TRP A 70 -6.49 0.83 -5.09
C TRP A 70 -7.30 1.25 -3.86
N ALA A 71 -6.97 0.71 -2.69
CA ALA A 71 -7.59 1.15 -1.44
C ALA A 71 -7.30 2.62 -1.16
N ASP A 72 -6.04 3.07 -1.28
CA ASP A 72 -5.70 4.48 -1.09
C ASP A 72 -6.38 5.39 -2.13
N GLN A 73 -6.45 4.99 -3.41
CA GLN A 73 -7.16 5.75 -4.45
C GLN A 73 -8.66 5.87 -4.15
N TYR A 74 -9.32 4.77 -3.78
CA TYR A 74 -10.74 4.79 -3.38
C TYR A 74 -10.99 5.72 -2.19
N LEU A 75 -10.11 5.67 -1.18
CA LEU A 75 -10.24 6.46 0.04
C LEU A 75 -9.92 7.94 -0.18
N ARG A 76 -9.05 8.28 -1.13
CA ARG A 76 -8.62 9.66 -1.40
C ARG A 76 -9.43 10.41 -2.45
N GLU A 77 -10.32 9.73 -3.18
CA GLU A 77 -11.15 10.37 -4.21
C GLU A 77 -11.99 11.55 -3.66
N PRO A 78 -12.64 11.48 -2.47
CA PRO A 78 -13.26 12.66 -1.87
C PRO A 78 -12.20 13.70 -1.50
N SER A 79 -12.46 14.98 -1.77
CA SER A 79 -11.58 16.06 -1.32
C SER A 79 -11.68 16.32 0.19
N ASP A 80 -12.88 16.11 0.76
CA ASP A 80 -13.15 16.34 2.18
C ASP A 80 -12.59 15.20 3.06
N PRO A 81 -11.69 15.47 4.01
CA PRO A 81 -11.12 14.45 4.89
C PRO A 81 -12.15 13.67 5.73
N LEU A 82 -13.27 14.29 6.10
CA LEU A 82 -14.31 13.57 6.86
C LEU A 82 -15.02 12.54 5.99
N GLU A 83 -15.35 12.87 4.74
CA GLU A 83 -15.89 11.89 3.79
C GLU A 83 -14.91 10.75 3.51
N ARG A 84 -13.59 10.98 3.53
CA ARG A 84 -12.59 9.90 3.41
C ARG A 84 -12.66 8.93 4.60
N LEU A 85 -12.82 9.43 5.82
CA LEU A 85 -13.02 8.60 7.02
C LEU A 85 -14.33 7.81 6.96
N LYS A 86 -15.41 8.40 6.42
CA LYS A 86 -16.67 7.67 6.22
C LYS A 86 -16.51 6.55 5.18
N ARG A 87 -15.79 6.79 4.08
CA ARG A 87 -15.45 5.76 3.10
C ARG A 87 -14.58 4.66 3.69
N TRP A 88 -13.67 4.99 4.61
CA TRP A 88 -12.92 4.00 5.37
C TRP A 88 -13.86 3.05 6.11
N THR A 89 -14.83 3.58 6.87
CA THR A 89 -15.83 2.77 7.59
C THR A 89 -16.64 1.89 6.63
N GLN A 90 -17.04 2.41 5.47
CA GLN A 90 -17.71 1.63 4.43
C GLN A 90 -16.83 0.48 3.92
N LEU A 91 -15.55 0.75 3.65
CA LEU A 91 -14.59 -0.23 3.15
C LEU A 91 -14.39 -1.39 4.13
N ILE A 92 -14.22 -1.09 5.42
CA ILE A 92 -13.99 -2.13 6.45
C ILE A 92 -15.26 -2.89 6.84
N SER A 93 -16.44 -2.29 6.62
CA SER A 93 -17.74 -2.93 6.86
C SER A 93 -18.22 -3.76 5.67
N ASP A 94 -17.54 -3.71 4.52
CA ASP A 94 -17.86 -4.56 3.37
C ASP A 94 -17.33 -5.98 3.63
N ASP A 95 -18.24 -6.89 4.00
CA ASP A 95 -17.93 -8.29 4.29
C ASP A 95 -17.17 -8.98 3.14
N LYS A 96 -17.41 -8.56 1.88
CA LYS A 96 -16.69 -9.12 0.73
C LYS A 96 -15.21 -8.74 0.78
N LEU A 97 -14.91 -7.52 1.22
CA LEU A 97 -13.55 -6.99 1.27
C LEU A 97 -12.80 -7.38 2.55
N SER A 98 -13.49 -7.94 3.55
CA SER A 98 -12.89 -8.42 4.80
C SER A 98 -11.74 -9.41 4.60
N GLN A 99 -11.75 -10.17 3.48
CA GLN A 99 -10.74 -11.16 3.12
C GLN A 99 -9.43 -10.53 2.60
N LEU A 100 -9.43 -9.25 2.22
CA LEU A 100 -8.24 -8.55 1.76
C LEU A 100 -7.33 -8.20 2.94
N LYS A 101 -6.06 -8.60 2.85
CA LYS A 101 -5.03 -8.19 3.80
C LYS A 101 -4.53 -6.78 3.50
N LEU A 102 -5.35 -5.78 3.81
CA LEU A 102 -4.97 -4.36 3.75
C LEU A 102 -4.25 -3.93 5.03
N PRO A 103 -3.25 -3.03 4.96
CA PRO A 103 -2.60 -2.47 6.15
C PRO A 103 -3.53 -1.42 6.81
N ARG A 104 -4.53 -1.91 7.55
CA ARG A 104 -5.65 -1.12 8.07
C ARG A 104 -5.22 0.06 8.94
N ASP A 105 -4.40 -0.22 9.96
CA ASP A 105 -3.89 0.80 10.89
C ASP A 105 -3.18 1.94 10.16
N PHE A 106 -2.37 1.62 9.14
CA PHE A 106 -1.64 2.62 8.37
C PHE A 106 -2.59 3.53 7.57
N LEU A 107 -3.57 2.95 6.87
CA LEU A 107 -4.55 3.72 6.10
C LEU A 107 -5.41 4.59 7.02
N ASN A 108 -5.97 4.01 8.09
CA ASN A 108 -6.82 4.74 9.02
C ASN A 108 -6.06 5.86 9.75
N ARG A 109 -4.81 5.60 10.20
CA ARG A 109 -3.95 6.62 10.82
C ARG A 109 -3.65 7.79 9.87
N THR A 110 -3.39 7.51 8.60
CA THR A 110 -3.10 8.54 7.61
C THR A 110 -4.34 9.42 7.34
N LEU A 111 -5.51 8.79 7.15
CA LEU A 111 -6.77 9.52 6.97
C LEU A 111 -7.16 10.35 8.20
N LEU A 112 -6.99 9.77 9.39
CA LEU A 112 -7.26 10.47 10.64
C LEU A 112 -6.33 11.68 10.79
N ALA A 113 -5.04 11.52 10.56
CA ALA A 113 -4.08 12.62 10.60
C ALA A 113 -4.50 13.77 9.65
N GLU A 114 -4.85 13.47 8.40
CA GLU A 114 -5.33 14.46 7.42
C GLU A 114 -6.58 15.22 7.93
N TYR A 115 -7.55 14.51 8.50
CA TYR A 115 -8.75 15.11 9.06
C TYR A 115 -8.46 15.99 10.29
N LEU A 116 -7.62 15.51 11.21
CA LEU A 116 -7.30 16.23 12.44
C LEU A 116 -6.51 17.51 12.16
N VAL A 117 -5.54 17.47 11.23
CA VAL A 117 -4.76 18.65 10.87
C VAL A 117 -5.55 19.68 10.07
N ALA A 118 -6.55 19.24 9.29
CA ALA A 118 -7.49 20.13 8.62
C ALA A 118 -8.42 20.86 9.62
N LYS A 119 -8.64 20.28 10.81
CA LYS A 119 -9.43 20.89 11.88
C LYS A 119 -8.58 21.80 12.76
N THR A 120 -8.55 23.09 12.44
CA THR A 120 -7.88 24.14 13.24
C THR A 120 -8.16 24.06 14.76
N PRO A 121 -9.39 23.74 15.23
CA PRO A 121 -9.64 23.60 16.67
C PRO A 121 -8.86 22.45 17.31
N TYR A 122 -8.62 21.33 16.62
CA TYR A 122 -7.89 20.19 17.16
C TYR A 122 -6.44 20.56 17.49
N LEU A 123 -5.74 21.20 16.55
CA LEU A 123 -4.34 21.61 16.75
C LEU A 123 -4.17 22.62 17.89
N LYS A 124 -5.20 23.42 18.18
CA LYS A 124 -5.20 24.41 19.27
C LYS A 124 -5.83 23.90 20.57
N SER A 125 -6.30 22.65 20.59
CA SER A 125 -6.99 22.06 21.74
C SER A 125 -6.02 21.51 22.77
N SER A 126 -6.46 21.49 24.03
CA SER A 126 -5.79 20.80 25.13
C SER A 126 -5.70 19.29 24.88
N PRO A 127 -4.75 18.57 25.52
CA PRO A 127 -4.63 17.12 25.38
C PRO A 127 -5.94 16.36 25.64
N LEU A 128 -6.67 16.75 26.70
CA LEU A 128 -7.96 16.17 27.04
C LEU A 128 -8.98 16.36 25.91
N LYS A 129 -9.07 17.58 25.38
CA LYS A 129 -10.01 17.87 24.30
C LYS A 129 -9.66 17.15 23.00
N ARG A 130 -8.37 16.95 22.70
CA ARG A 130 -7.94 16.11 21.59
C ARG A 130 -8.39 14.66 21.78
N LEU A 131 -8.25 14.10 22.98
CA LEU A 131 -8.73 12.76 23.29
C LEU A 131 -10.25 12.63 23.20
N GLU A 132 -11.01 13.61 23.66
CA GLU A 132 -12.47 13.63 23.47
C GLU A 132 -12.86 13.61 21.98
N ILE A 133 -12.14 14.36 21.14
CA ILE A 133 -12.37 14.34 19.69
C ILE A 133 -12.09 12.94 19.13
N ILE A 134 -10.98 12.31 19.51
CA ILE A 134 -10.61 10.97 19.03
C ILE A 134 -11.62 9.92 19.50
N SER A 135 -12.02 9.96 20.78
CA SER A 135 -13.04 9.07 21.35
C SER A 135 -14.36 9.20 20.60
N GLY A 136 -14.82 10.42 20.29
CA GLY A 136 -16.05 10.59 19.52
C GLY A 136 -15.98 10.03 18.09
N LEU A 137 -14.79 10.01 17.49
CA LEU A 137 -14.57 9.39 16.16
C LEU A 137 -14.53 7.86 16.25
N GLU A 138 -13.95 7.32 17.31
CA GLU A 138 -13.96 5.88 17.63
C GLU A 138 -15.38 5.38 17.89
N ASP A 139 -16.16 6.08 18.72
CA ASP A 139 -17.57 5.77 19.00
C ASP A 139 -18.42 5.79 17.72
N SER A 140 -18.06 6.66 16.78
CA SER A 140 -18.69 6.75 15.45
C SER A 140 -18.15 5.72 14.44
N LYS A 141 -17.26 4.82 14.86
CA LYS A 141 -16.59 3.80 14.03
C LYS A 141 -15.81 4.37 12.83
N LEU A 142 -15.34 5.61 12.94
CA LEU A 142 -14.51 6.27 11.92
C LEU A 142 -13.02 5.96 12.13
N VAL A 143 -12.65 5.53 13.32
CA VAL A 143 -11.27 5.23 13.74
C VAL A 143 -11.21 3.83 14.33
N GLU A 144 -10.19 3.08 13.98
CA GLU A 144 -9.89 1.76 14.55
C GLU A 144 -9.34 1.92 15.97
N GLU A 145 -9.71 1.00 16.87
CA GLU A 145 -9.31 1.01 18.29
C GLU A 145 -7.78 1.08 18.45
N SER A 146 -7.02 0.36 17.61
CA SER A 146 -5.55 0.35 17.61
C SER A 146 -4.95 1.75 17.35
N VAL A 147 -5.58 2.52 16.47
CA VAL A 147 -5.19 3.88 16.11
C VAL A 147 -5.59 4.84 17.22
N ALA A 148 -6.83 4.73 17.73
CA ALA A 148 -7.29 5.52 18.87
C ALA A 148 -6.39 5.33 20.10
N LEU A 149 -6.00 4.09 20.40
CA LEU A 149 -5.07 3.76 21.49
C LEU A 149 -3.68 4.38 21.30
N SER A 150 -3.18 4.47 20.06
CA SER A 150 -1.89 5.11 19.78
C SER A 150 -1.93 6.61 20.10
N TYR A 151 -3.06 7.26 19.78
CA TYR A 151 -3.33 8.64 20.17
C TYR A 151 -3.52 8.80 21.69
N ALA A 152 -4.21 7.85 22.34
CA ALA A 152 -4.35 7.82 23.79
C ALA A 152 -2.99 7.77 24.50
N ARG A 153 -2.03 6.99 23.97
CA ARG A 153 -0.66 6.94 24.49
C ARG A 153 0.11 8.24 24.32
N LEU A 154 -0.10 8.94 23.21
CA LEU A 154 0.52 10.24 22.94
C LEU A 154 0.05 11.30 23.95
N TYR A 155 -1.26 11.40 24.19
CA TYR A 155 -1.82 12.47 25.03
C TYR A 155 -2.05 12.10 26.49
N GLY A 156 -2.11 10.81 26.83
CA GLY A 156 -2.46 10.33 28.17
C GLY A 156 -1.52 10.84 29.26
N GLY A 157 -0.21 10.88 28.99
CA GLY A 157 0.76 11.46 29.91
C GLY A 157 0.48 12.94 30.20
N ALA A 158 0.18 13.74 29.17
CA ALA A 158 -0.13 15.15 29.34
C ALA A 158 -1.42 15.38 30.16
N VAL A 159 -2.41 14.50 30.04
CA VAL A 159 -3.64 14.54 30.85
C VAL A 159 -3.37 14.17 32.31
N LEU A 160 -2.66 13.06 32.55
CA LEU A 160 -2.39 12.56 33.91
C LEU A 160 -1.58 13.54 34.76
N PHE A 161 -0.63 14.26 34.13
CA PHE A 161 0.21 15.25 34.82
C PHE A 161 -0.35 16.67 34.76
N GLY A 162 -1.61 16.84 34.35
CA GLY A 162 -2.31 18.12 34.40
C GLY A 162 -1.66 19.20 33.54
N SER A 163 -1.10 18.83 32.38
CA SER A 163 -0.52 19.80 31.46
C SER A 163 -1.60 20.76 30.98
N LYS A 164 -1.59 21.99 31.53
CA LYS A 164 -2.50 23.07 31.17
C LYS A 164 -2.06 23.81 29.90
N GLY A 165 -1.00 23.35 29.24
CA GLY A 165 -0.41 24.05 28.12
C GLY A 165 -1.34 24.09 26.91
N ASP A 166 -1.76 25.30 26.53
CA ASP A 166 -2.50 25.60 25.30
C ASP A 166 -1.67 25.34 24.01
N ALA A 167 -0.42 24.93 24.15
CA ALA A 167 0.48 24.62 23.04
C ALA A 167 1.15 23.27 23.27
N ILE A 168 0.46 22.18 22.92
CA ILE A 168 1.17 20.95 22.56
C ILE A 168 2.06 21.31 21.36
N PRO A 169 3.38 21.05 21.42
CA PRO A 169 4.27 21.32 20.30
C PRO A 169 3.71 20.71 19.01
N GLY A 170 3.97 21.36 17.87
CA GLY A 170 3.57 20.82 16.58
C GLY A 170 4.10 19.39 16.39
N PRO A 171 3.49 18.59 15.51
CA PRO A 171 3.84 17.17 15.39
C PRO A 171 5.32 16.92 15.09
N LEU A 172 5.96 17.82 14.33
CA LEU A 172 7.39 17.72 14.03
C LEU A 172 8.25 18.04 15.26
N GLU A 173 7.92 19.08 16.02
CA GLU A 173 8.58 19.41 17.27
C GLU A 173 8.39 18.32 18.33
N ALA A 174 7.22 17.67 18.34
CA ALA A 174 6.94 16.51 19.17
C ALA A 174 7.80 15.30 18.77
N LEU A 175 8.03 15.04 17.47
CA LEU A 175 8.99 14.01 17.03
C LEU A 175 10.41 14.29 17.52
N HIS A 176 10.87 15.54 17.41
CA HIS A 176 12.18 15.93 17.95
C HIS A 176 12.27 15.71 19.47
N THR A 177 11.19 16.00 20.19
CA THR A 177 11.10 15.77 21.64
C THR A 177 11.12 14.28 21.96
N LEU A 178 10.33 13.48 21.24
CA LEU A 178 10.29 12.02 21.41
C LEU A 178 11.67 11.40 21.19
N LYS A 179 12.39 11.84 20.15
CA LYS A 179 13.79 11.43 19.92
C LYS A 179 14.68 11.77 21.11
N LYS A 180 14.65 13.02 21.61
CA LYS A 180 15.48 13.43 22.75
C LYS A 180 15.19 12.61 24.01
N LEU A 181 13.91 12.30 24.28
CA LEU A 181 13.50 11.49 25.42
C LEU A 181 14.04 10.06 25.32
N GLU A 182 14.03 9.48 24.12
CA GLU A 182 14.60 8.15 23.89
C GLU A 182 16.14 8.15 23.95
N ASP A 183 16.80 9.13 23.33
CA ASP A 183 18.27 9.30 23.41
C ASP A 183 18.72 9.41 24.88
N SER A 184 17.91 10.07 25.72
CA SER A 184 18.13 10.23 27.16
C SER A 184 17.67 9.02 28.00
N ARG A 185 17.17 7.95 27.36
CA ARG A 185 16.64 6.72 27.98
C ARG A 185 15.48 6.96 28.96
N LEU A 186 14.74 8.05 28.80
CA LEU A 186 13.56 8.37 29.62
C LEU A 186 12.31 7.63 29.15
N ILE A 187 12.29 7.18 27.89
CA ILE A 187 11.24 6.35 27.32
C ILE A 187 11.85 5.13 26.63
N GLY A 188 11.11 4.02 26.66
CA GLY A 188 11.48 2.82 25.93
C GLY A 188 10.89 2.79 24.50
N TRP A 189 11.44 1.91 23.67
CA TRP A 189 10.98 1.68 22.30
C TRP A 189 9.47 1.36 22.19
N HIS A 190 8.93 0.63 23.18
CA HIS A 190 7.50 0.27 23.25
C HIS A 190 6.57 1.48 23.40
N TYR A 191 7.05 2.57 24.02
CA TYR A 191 6.33 3.83 24.09
C TYR A 191 6.56 4.67 22.83
N ARG A 192 7.82 4.73 22.37
CA ARG A 192 8.21 5.52 21.19
C ARG A 192 7.43 5.11 19.94
N MET A 193 7.39 3.82 19.61
CA MET A 193 6.89 3.37 18.31
C MET A 193 5.45 3.77 17.98
N PRO A 194 4.44 3.50 18.84
CA PRO A 194 3.06 3.90 18.55
C PRO A 194 2.92 5.42 18.42
N VAL A 195 3.60 6.18 19.28
CA VAL A 195 3.54 7.64 19.32
C VAL A 195 4.22 8.26 18.10
N GLU A 196 5.38 7.74 17.71
CA GLU A 196 6.15 8.18 16.56
C GLU A 196 5.33 8.08 15.27
N THR A 197 4.63 6.97 15.06
CA THR A 197 3.86 6.78 13.83
C THR A 197 2.69 7.75 13.70
N VAL A 198 2.03 8.09 14.81
CA VAL A 198 0.97 9.10 14.85
C VAL A 198 1.55 10.48 14.54
N LEU A 199 2.61 10.88 15.23
CA LEU A 199 3.24 12.18 15.03
C LEU A 199 3.83 12.34 13.63
N ALA A 200 4.40 11.27 13.06
CA ALA A 200 4.89 11.26 11.68
C ALA A 200 3.75 11.44 10.68
N ALA A 201 2.62 10.76 10.86
CA ALA A 201 1.46 10.92 9.98
C ALA A 201 0.93 12.36 10.02
N GLU A 202 0.78 12.96 11.20
CA GLU A 202 0.34 14.36 11.34
C GLU A 202 1.35 15.37 10.77
N ALA A 203 2.64 15.17 11.03
CA ALA A 203 3.69 16.04 10.49
C ALA A 203 3.72 16.02 8.97
N LEU A 204 3.55 14.85 8.34
CA LEU A 204 3.48 14.71 6.89
C LEU A 204 2.16 15.28 6.34
N ALA A 205 1.04 15.15 7.06
CA ALA A 205 -0.24 15.71 6.67
C ALA A 205 -0.24 17.26 6.70
N LEU A 206 0.46 17.86 7.66
CA LEU A 206 0.65 19.33 7.74
C LEU A 206 1.59 19.88 6.69
N ASP A 207 2.55 19.08 6.22
CA ASP A 207 3.58 19.56 5.32
C ASP A 207 3.11 19.63 3.86
N LYS A 208 2.74 20.85 3.44
CA LYS A 208 2.28 21.13 2.06
C LYS A 208 3.31 20.76 0.99
N ASN A 209 4.61 20.90 1.28
CA ASN A 209 5.66 20.55 0.32
C ASN A 209 5.70 19.04 0.13
N TYR A 210 5.57 18.24 1.19
CA TYR A 210 5.47 16.79 1.10
C TYR A 210 4.19 16.34 0.37
N GLN A 211 3.06 16.99 0.65
CA GLN A 211 1.81 16.69 -0.03
C GLN A 211 1.87 16.99 -1.53
N ALA A 212 2.56 18.05 -1.94
CA ALA A 212 2.76 18.38 -3.36
C ALA A 212 3.93 17.61 -4.02
N ALA A 213 4.81 17.00 -3.22
CA ALA A 213 6.02 16.34 -3.70
C ALA A 213 5.72 15.09 -4.53
N SER A 214 6.60 14.84 -5.51
CA SER A 214 6.66 13.61 -6.29
C SER A 214 6.97 12.39 -5.40
N PRO A 215 6.65 11.16 -5.85
CA PRO A 215 6.96 9.96 -5.07
C PRO A 215 8.44 9.84 -4.67
N LEU A 216 9.37 10.23 -5.54
CA LEU A 216 10.81 10.21 -5.25
C LEU A 216 11.21 11.20 -4.15
N GLU A 217 10.68 12.42 -4.20
CA GLU A 217 10.92 13.45 -3.18
C GLU A 217 10.33 13.03 -1.82
N ARG A 218 9.15 12.40 -1.83
CA ARG A 218 8.54 11.84 -0.62
C ARG A 218 9.44 10.77 0.01
N LEU A 219 9.95 9.82 -0.78
CA LEU A 219 10.90 8.79 -0.30
C LEU A 219 12.19 9.42 0.24
N SER A 220 12.74 10.41 -0.47
CA SER A 220 13.95 11.13 -0.06
C SER A 220 13.76 11.79 1.31
N ARG A 221 12.60 12.42 1.52
CA ARG A 221 12.26 13.04 2.80
C ARG A 221 12.15 12.02 3.93
N LEU A 222 11.49 10.88 3.70
CA LEU A 222 11.38 9.80 4.69
C LEU A 222 12.76 9.24 5.07
N ARG A 223 13.64 9.04 4.07
CA ARG A 223 15.04 8.67 4.30
C ARG A 223 15.76 9.70 5.16
N ASP A 224 15.59 10.99 4.87
CA ASP A 224 16.28 12.04 5.61
C ASP A 224 15.78 12.15 7.07
N TRP A 225 14.48 11.91 7.31
CA TRP A 225 13.92 11.83 8.66
C TRP A 225 14.46 10.63 9.44
N GLU A 226 14.59 9.47 8.78
CA GLU A 226 15.17 8.27 9.38
C GLU A 226 16.67 8.43 9.67
N LYS A 227 17.45 9.00 8.74
CA LYS A 227 18.87 9.32 8.95
C LYS A 227 19.10 10.29 10.11
N LYS A 228 18.16 11.22 10.35
CA LYS A 228 18.17 12.13 11.50
C LYS A 228 17.69 11.47 12.79
N GLY A 229 17.23 10.23 12.73
CA GLY A 229 16.64 9.48 13.84
C GLY A 229 15.28 10.00 14.30
N LEU A 230 14.61 10.83 13.50
CA LEU A 230 13.27 11.37 13.83
C LEU A 230 12.19 10.31 13.72
N ILE A 231 12.36 9.39 12.76
CA ILE A 231 11.54 8.19 12.63
C ILE A 231 12.44 6.97 12.65
N SER A 232 11.94 5.88 13.19
CA SER A 232 12.56 4.56 13.14
C SER A 232 12.48 3.96 11.74
N LEU A 233 13.30 2.93 11.51
CA LEU A 233 13.22 2.11 10.29
C LEU A 233 11.83 1.47 10.11
N GLN A 234 11.16 1.09 11.20
CA GLN A 234 9.83 0.50 11.16
C GLN A 234 8.78 1.51 10.67
N SER A 235 8.80 2.74 11.20
CA SER A 235 7.90 3.81 10.74
C SER A 235 8.19 4.20 9.29
N LYS A 236 9.47 4.30 8.90
CA LYS A 236 9.87 4.50 7.51
C LYS A 236 9.31 3.41 6.60
N ARG A 237 9.44 2.14 6.98
CA ARG A 237 8.93 0.98 6.22
C ARG A 237 7.43 1.08 5.96
N GLU A 238 6.64 1.54 6.92
CA GLU A 238 5.19 1.73 6.71
C GLU A 238 4.91 2.88 5.73
N LEU A 239 5.56 4.02 5.94
CA LEU A 239 5.33 5.26 5.18
C LEU A 239 5.84 5.21 3.73
N GLU A 240 6.89 4.42 3.46
CA GLU A 240 7.52 4.35 2.14
C GLU A 240 6.76 3.48 1.13
N ARG A 241 5.86 2.58 1.56
CA ARG A 241 5.24 1.56 0.67
C ARG A 241 4.48 2.18 -0.51
N LEU A 242 3.60 3.13 -0.23
CA LEU A 242 2.79 3.79 -1.26
C LEU A 242 3.63 4.65 -2.21
N PRO A 243 4.51 5.55 -1.73
CA PRO A 243 5.41 6.30 -2.61
C PRO A 243 6.33 5.39 -3.44
N ALA A 244 6.88 4.32 -2.85
CA ALA A 244 7.73 3.37 -3.57
C ALA A 244 6.97 2.67 -4.69
N TRP A 245 5.75 2.19 -4.41
CA TRP A 245 4.88 1.61 -5.42
C TRP A 245 4.60 2.59 -6.56
N ARG A 246 4.12 3.79 -6.22
CA ARG A 246 3.74 4.83 -7.18
C ARG A 246 4.89 5.24 -8.07
N LEU A 247 6.10 5.38 -7.52
CA LEU A 247 7.32 5.68 -8.28
C LEU A 247 7.57 4.66 -9.39
N LEU A 248 7.32 3.38 -9.11
CA LEU A 248 7.60 2.28 -10.04
C LEU A 248 6.51 2.13 -11.09
N VAL A 249 5.24 2.19 -10.69
CA VAL A 249 4.12 2.02 -11.63
C VAL A 249 3.83 3.26 -12.47
N SER A 250 4.25 4.45 -12.03
CA SER A 250 4.17 5.67 -12.83
C SER A 250 5.21 5.73 -13.96
N ASP A 251 6.19 4.83 -13.98
CA ASP A 251 7.22 4.76 -15.01
C ASP A 251 6.95 3.60 -15.99
N PRO A 252 6.42 3.89 -17.20
CA PRO A 252 6.15 2.86 -18.21
C PRO A 252 7.42 2.09 -18.63
N SER A 253 8.59 2.73 -18.54
CA SER A 253 9.86 2.07 -18.86
C SER A 253 10.24 1.04 -17.80
N PHE A 254 9.85 1.27 -16.54
CA PHE A 254 10.02 0.27 -15.48
C PHE A 254 9.09 -0.91 -15.72
N LEU A 255 7.79 -0.66 -15.94
CA LEU A 255 6.80 -1.72 -16.13
C LEU A 255 7.11 -2.64 -17.32
N ARG A 256 7.62 -2.09 -18.42
CA ARG A 256 8.00 -2.86 -19.61
C ARG A 256 9.41 -3.46 -19.56
N ALA A 257 10.19 -3.14 -18.53
CA ALA A 257 11.54 -3.68 -18.40
C ALA A 257 11.52 -5.16 -18.05
N ASP A 258 12.55 -5.89 -18.47
CA ASP A 258 12.76 -7.27 -18.07
C ASP A 258 13.02 -7.38 -16.55
N ALA A 259 12.86 -8.61 -16.03
CA ALA A 259 13.01 -8.88 -14.60
C ALA A 259 14.40 -8.52 -14.03
N ARG A 260 15.46 -8.57 -14.86
CA ARG A 260 16.82 -8.21 -14.43
C ARG A 260 16.93 -6.71 -14.23
N LYS A 261 16.48 -5.91 -15.19
CA LYS A 261 16.44 -4.44 -15.11
C LYS A 261 15.54 -3.96 -13.98
N LYS A 262 14.37 -4.58 -13.78
CA LYS A 262 13.49 -4.27 -12.64
C LYS A 262 14.22 -4.49 -11.31
N ARG A 263 14.91 -5.63 -11.16
CA ARG A 263 15.70 -5.94 -9.96
C ARG A 263 16.85 -4.98 -9.74
N GLU A 264 17.58 -4.62 -10.78
CA GLU A 264 18.69 -3.65 -10.71
C GLU A 264 18.19 -2.28 -10.26
N ARG A 265 17.10 -1.80 -10.85
CA ARG A 265 16.48 -0.51 -10.48
C ARG A 265 15.97 -0.52 -9.03
N LEU A 266 15.30 -1.60 -8.61
CA LEU A 266 14.90 -1.79 -7.22
C LEU A 266 16.11 -1.82 -6.27
N GLY A 267 17.18 -2.51 -6.65
CA GLY A 267 18.42 -2.58 -5.88
C GLY A 267 19.09 -1.22 -5.74
N LYS A 268 19.00 -0.36 -6.77
CA LYS A 268 19.48 1.03 -6.68
C LYS A 268 18.68 1.84 -5.65
N LEU A 269 17.35 1.72 -5.64
CA LEU A 269 16.51 2.39 -4.64
C LEU A 269 16.85 1.94 -3.21
N GLU A 270 17.13 0.65 -3.03
CA GLU A 270 17.58 0.10 -1.74
C GLU A 270 18.97 0.64 -1.35
N ALA A 271 19.93 0.59 -2.28
CA ALA A 271 21.30 1.06 -2.05
C ALA A 271 21.36 2.56 -1.72
N ASP A 272 20.50 3.36 -2.35
CA ASP A 272 20.37 4.80 -2.07
C ASP A 272 19.63 5.09 -0.74
N GLY A 273 19.14 4.03 -0.06
CA GLY A 273 18.39 4.09 1.18
C GLY A 273 16.99 4.69 1.04
N LEU A 274 16.46 4.76 -0.19
CA LEU A 274 15.13 5.31 -0.48
C LEU A 274 14.02 4.33 -0.10
N ILE A 275 14.30 3.04 -0.17
CA ILE A 275 13.43 1.97 0.34
C ILE A 275 14.22 1.07 1.29
N SER A 276 13.54 0.49 2.28
CA SER A 276 14.12 -0.53 3.15
C SER A 276 14.29 -1.88 2.45
N SER A 277 15.17 -2.74 2.97
CA SER A 277 15.37 -4.11 2.47
C SER A 277 14.09 -4.97 2.53
N SER A 278 13.21 -4.70 3.50
CA SER A 278 11.91 -5.38 3.58
C SER A 278 11.02 -4.99 2.41
N THR A 279 10.88 -3.68 2.14
CA THR A 279 10.10 -3.17 1.01
C THR A 279 10.69 -3.63 -0.32
N PHE A 280 12.03 -3.63 -0.45
CA PHE A 280 12.73 -4.21 -1.60
C PHE A 280 12.35 -5.68 -1.81
N SER A 281 12.42 -6.50 -0.75
CA SER A 281 12.10 -7.93 -0.84
C SER A 281 10.64 -8.15 -1.24
N GLU A 282 9.70 -7.38 -0.67
CA GLU A 282 8.28 -7.47 -1.02
C GLU A 282 8.04 -7.06 -2.48
N LEU A 283 8.57 -5.91 -2.93
CA LEU A 283 8.43 -5.46 -4.32
C LEU A 283 9.07 -6.43 -5.32
N LYS A 284 10.26 -6.95 -4.99
CA LYS A 284 10.94 -7.96 -5.80
C LYS A 284 10.10 -9.24 -5.94
N SER A 285 9.36 -9.62 -4.90
CA SER A 285 8.47 -10.79 -4.95
C SER A 285 7.26 -10.56 -5.85
N VAL A 286 6.79 -9.31 -5.92
CA VAL A 286 5.61 -8.88 -6.67
C VAL A 286 5.93 -8.73 -8.17
N PHE A 287 7.09 -8.17 -8.53
CA PHE A 287 7.57 -8.04 -9.92
C PHE A 287 8.24 -9.31 -10.48
N ARG A 288 7.88 -10.50 -9.98
CA ARG A 288 8.43 -11.76 -10.49
C ARG A 288 7.78 -12.14 -11.83
N PRO A 289 8.54 -12.74 -12.76
CA PRO A 289 7.96 -13.31 -13.96
C PRO A 289 7.00 -14.44 -13.57
N ALA A 290 5.80 -14.42 -14.13
CA ALA A 290 4.86 -15.52 -14.01
C ALA A 290 4.55 -16.06 -15.41
N PRO A 291 4.39 -17.39 -15.58
CA PRO A 291 3.82 -17.90 -16.81
C PRO A 291 2.42 -17.31 -16.94
N LEU A 292 2.12 -16.70 -18.08
CA LEU A 292 0.74 -16.34 -18.43
C LEU A 292 -0.08 -17.61 -18.26
N ALA A 293 -0.96 -17.64 -17.25
CA ALA A 293 -1.94 -18.71 -17.17
C ALA A 293 -2.66 -18.74 -18.53
N PRO A 294 -2.79 -19.91 -19.18
CA PRO A 294 -3.48 -19.97 -20.45
C PRO A 294 -4.84 -19.32 -20.25
N SER A 295 -5.16 -18.36 -21.12
CA SER A 295 -6.45 -17.68 -21.11
C SER A 295 -7.52 -18.71 -20.87
N ILE A 296 -8.45 -18.40 -19.96
CA ILE A 296 -9.59 -19.24 -19.62
C ILE A 296 -10.25 -19.64 -20.95
N ARG A 297 -9.91 -20.82 -21.48
CA ARG A 297 -10.66 -21.44 -22.56
C ARG A 297 -12.02 -21.63 -21.95
N ALA A 298 -13.01 -20.88 -22.44
CA ALA A 298 -14.41 -21.19 -22.22
C ALA A 298 -14.53 -22.72 -22.38
N LYS A 299 -14.94 -23.41 -21.30
CA LYS A 299 -15.23 -24.83 -21.40
C LYS A 299 -16.17 -24.98 -22.61
N PRO A 300 -15.84 -25.79 -23.62
CA PRO A 300 -16.75 -25.98 -24.74
C PRO A 300 -18.08 -26.42 -24.14
N SER A 301 -19.13 -25.66 -24.43
CA SER A 301 -20.50 -25.99 -24.01
C SER A 301 -20.76 -27.45 -24.38
N PRO A 302 -21.31 -28.26 -23.47
CA PRO A 302 -21.61 -29.65 -23.79
C PRO A 302 -22.49 -29.66 -25.04
N LEU A 303 -22.05 -30.43 -26.05
CA LEU A 303 -22.80 -30.63 -27.28
C LEU A 303 -24.23 -31.06 -26.91
N PRO A 304 -25.27 -30.50 -27.56
CA PRO A 304 -26.65 -30.91 -27.30
C PRO A 304 -26.74 -32.42 -27.52
N LYS A 305 -27.16 -33.15 -26.47
CA LYS A 305 -27.44 -34.58 -26.57
C LYS A 305 -28.48 -34.75 -27.68
N GLN A 306 -28.10 -35.44 -28.75
CA GLN A 306 -29.07 -35.95 -29.70
C GLN A 306 -30.00 -36.89 -28.91
N ILE A 307 -31.25 -36.48 -28.79
CA ILE A 307 -32.33 -37.34 -28.32
C ILE A 307 -32.45 -38.43 -29.37
N PRO A 308 -32.23 -39.72 -29.05
CA PRO A 308 -32.52 -40.77 -30.01
C PRO A 308 -34.02 -40.75 -30.29
N ALA A 309 -34.37 -40.56 -31.56
CA ALA A 309 -35.72 -40.77 -32.05
C ALA A 309 -36.06 -42.25 -31.84
N THR A 310 -36.79 -42.56 -30.78
CA THR A 310 -37.50 -43.83 -30.68
C THR A 310 -38.69 -43.77 -31.65
N GLY A 311 -38.45 -44.27 -32.85
CA GLY A 311 -39.51 -44.65 -33.77
C GLY A 311 -39.99 -46.07 -33.45
N LYS A 312 -41.32 -46.19 -33.45
CA LYS A 312 -42.19 -47.37 -33.33
C LYS A 312 -42.44 -47.90 -31.92
#